data_AF-A0AA40HVA1-F1
#
_entry.id   AF-A0AA40HVA1-F1
#
_cell.length_a   1.000
_cell.length_b   1.000
_cell.length_c   1.000
_cell.angle_alpha   90.00
_cell.angle_beta   90.00
_cell.angle_gamma   90.00
#
_symmetry.space_group_name_H-M   'P 1'
#
loop_
_entity.id
_entity.type
_entity.pdbx_description
1 polymer ?
#
loop_
_entity_poly.entity_id
_entity_poly.type
_entity_poly.pdbx_seq_one_letter_code
_entity_poly.pdbx_strand_id
1 'polypeptide(L)'
;MDRDGYAGGGSRGEGGHGRREGPAGNGRDPSHGHGADAPGDPQTAASLLAPMDLGEEPLEKAARARPVKDPNTYKVLSLMLLLLIAFCPFPSLELRVKSCKGRCFERTFGNCRCDVACVELGNCCLDYQETCIEPEHIWTCSKFRCGEKRLSRSLCSCSDDCQEHGDCCINYSPVCRGEKSWVEETCESINEPQCPSGFETPPTLLFSLDGFRAEYLHTWVDFFLLLAD
;
A
#
# COMPACT_ATOMS: atom_id res chain seq x y z
N MET A 1 -55.60 44.35 -12.46
CA MET A 1 -55.34 43.58 -11.23
C MET A 1 -53.93 43.03 -11.36
N ASP A 2 -52.89 43.87 -11.43
CA ASP A 2 -52.29 44.67 -10.33
C ASP A 2 -51.53 43.77 -9.34
N ARG A 3 -50.27 44.03 -8.95
CA ARG A 3 -49.33 45.13 -9.24
C ARG A 3 -47.90 44.73 -8.82
N ASP A 4 -46.89 45.40 -9.39
CA ASP A 4 -45.55 45.79 -8.85
C ASP A 4 -44.68 44.75 -8.09
N GLY A 5 -43.33 44.77 -8.07
CA GLY A 5 -42.33 45.75 -8.53
C GLY A 5 -41.21 45.92 -7.47
N TYR A 6 -39.99 46.34 -7.88
CA TYR A 6 -38.74 46.53 -7.08
C TYR A 6 -37.98 45.25 -6.67
N ALA A 7 -36.69 45.00 -6.96
CA ALA A 7 -35.54 45.75 -7.49
C ALA A 7 -34.66 46.57 -6.50
N GLY A 8 -33.35 46.24 -6.48
CA GLY A 8 -32.26 47.21 -6.22
C GLY A 8 -31.29 46.91 -5.06
N GLY A 9 -29.98 46.83 -5.35
CA GLY A 9 -28.91 46.97 -4.34
C GLY A 9 -27.60 46.22 -4.66
N GLY A 10 -26.53 46.94 -5.04
CA GLY A 10 -25.20 46.35 -5.21
C GLY A 10 -24.06 47.36 -5.20
N SER A 11 -22.88 46.93 -4.72
CA SER A 11 -21.51 47.47 -4.90
C SER A 11 -20.57 46.69 -3.96
N ARG A 12 -19.23 46.52 -4.09
CA ARG A 12 -18.17 46.68 -5.11
C ARG A 12 -16.89 47.14 -4.35
N GLY A 13 -15.74 46.50 -4.59
CA GLY A 13 -14.42 46.80 -3.99
C GLY A 13 -13.70 45.51 -3.56
N GLU A 14 -12.67 45.03 -4.27
CA GLU A 14 -11.22 45.26 -4.00
C GLU A 14 -10.74 44.61 -2.68
N GLY A 15 -9.62 43.87 -2.58
CA GLY A 15 -8.53 43.52 -3.51
C GLY A 15 -7.21 43.38 -2.73
N GLY A 16 -6.37 42.36 -2.97
CA GLY A 16 -5.07 42.27 -2.27
C GLY A 16 -4.35 40.90 -2.29
N HIS A 17 -3.09 40.90 -2.74
CA HIS A 17 -2.19 39.73 -2.79
C HIS A 17 -1.62 39.31 -1.42
N GLY A 18 -1.20 38.04 -1.31
CA GLY A 18 -0.50 37.50 -0.13
C GLY A 18 0.47 36.34 -0.41
N ARG A 19 1.33 36.43 -1.43
CA ARG A 19 2.40 35.44 -1.72
C ARG A 19 3.57 35.65 -0.75
N ARG A 20 4.04 34.58 -0.08
CA ARG A 20 5.33 34.55 0.64
C ARG A 20 6.12 33.31 0.27
N GLU A 21 7.23 33.51 -0.41
CA GLU A 21 8.30 32.53 -0.60
C GLU A 21 9.55 32.98 0.20
N GLY A 22 10.38 32.01 0.56
CA GLY A 22 11.80 32.24 0.84
C GLY A 22 12.25 31.93 2.28
N PRO A 23 13.50 31.44 2.47
CA PRO A 23 14.34 30.72 1.51
C PRO A 23 14.98 29.43 2.07
N ALA A 24 15.53 28.61 1.17
CA ALA A 24 16.50 27.58 1.54
C ALA A 24 17.89 28.22 1.75
N GLY A 25 18.69 27.67 2.66
CA GLY A 25 20.07 28.09 2.94
C GLY A 25 20.96 26.87 3.26
N ASN A 26 22.21 26.89 2.80
CA ASN A 26 23.12 25.73 2.75
C ASN A 26 24.55 26.14 3.15
N GLY A 27 25.33 25.23 3.76
CA GLY A 27 26.73 25.42 4.21
C GLY A 27 26.93 25.04 5.68
N ARG A 28 27.74 24.03 6.06
CA ARG A 28 29.21 23.82 5.94
C ARG A 28 30.05 24.75 6.85
N ASP A 29 30.57 24.16 7.93
CA ASP A 29 31.94 24.20 8.53
C ASP A 29 32.86 25.44 8.43
N PRO A 30 33.85 25.67 9.34
CA PRO A 30 34.57 24.64 10.13
C PRO A 30 34.96 24.98 11.60
N SER A 31 35.64 24.01 12.23
CA SER A 31 36.30 24.01 13.55
C SER A 31 37.25 25.17 13.88
N HIS A 32 37.40 25.45 15.19
CA HIS A 32 38.70 25.65 15.85
C HIS A 32 38.60 25.34 17.36
N GLY A 33 39.71 24.95 18.00
CA GLY A 33 39.75 24.65 19.43
C GLY A 33 41.13 24.79 20.08
N HIS A 34 41.15 24.74 21.41
CA HIS A 34 42.27 24.61 22.35
C HIS A 34 41.69 23.83 23.57
N GLY A 35 42.36 22.91 24.28
CA GLY A 35 43.78 22.73 24.56
C GLY A 35 44.13 23.47 25.86
N ALA A 36 44.57 22.86 26.98
CA ALA A 36 44.89 21.46 27.31
C ALA A 36 44.05 20.99 28.54
N ASP A 37 44.35 20.02 29.41
CA ASP A 37 45.55 19.17 29.62
C ASP A 37 45.17 17.82 30.30
N ALA A 38 46.16 16.99 30.65
CA ALA A 38 46.04 15.60 31.15
C ALA A 38 46.83 15.39 32.50
N PRO A 39 47.18 14.18 33.04
CA PRO A 39 47.37 12.87 32.38
C PRO A 39 46.74 11.61 33.04
N GLY A 40 46.55 10.58 32.22
CA GLY A 40 46.34 9.18 32.59
C GLY A 40 46.55 8.30 31.35
N ASP A 41 47.51 7.38 31.38
CA ASP A 41 48.15 6.82 30.17
C ASP A 41 47.30 5.73 29.45
N PRO A 42 47.31 5.62 28.10
CA PRO A 42 46.37 4.78 27.34
C PRO A 42 47.00 3.61 26.55
N GLN A 43 46.20 2.56 26.31
CA GLN A 43 46.36 1.54 25.25
C GLN A 43 45.14 0.58 25.31
N THR A 44 44.52 0.09 24.24
CA THR A 44 44.70 0.32 22.79
C THR A 44 43.40 -0.04 22.08
N ALA A 45 43.04 0.67 21.01
CA ALA A 45 41.99 0.24 20.08
C ALA A 45 42.46 0.46 18.64
N ALA A 46 42.60 -0.62 17.85
CA ALA A 46 42.40 -0.69 16.40
C ALA A 46 42.93 -2.01 15.80
N SER A 47 42.43 -2.33 14.60
CA SER A 47 43.11 -3.15 13.58
C SER A 47 43.30 -4.65 13.85
N LEU A 48 42.18 -5.38 13.80
CA LEU A 48 42.19 -6.69 13.16
C LEU A 48 42.40 -6.50 11.65
N LEU A 49 43.53 -6.95 11.08
CA LEU A 49 43.69 -7.50 9.72
C LEU A 49 45.17 -7.80 9.41
N ALA A 50 45.54 -9.09 9.38
CA ALA A 50 46.66 -9.75 8.66
C ALA A 50 47.17 -10.98 9.44
N PRO A 51 47.90 -11.92 8.82
CA PRO A 51 47.57 -12.67 7.60
C PRO A 51 47.43 -14.19 7.91
N MET A 52 47.29 -15.05 6.89
CA MET A 52 47.37 -16.51 7.12
C MET A 52 48.81 -16.91 7.42
N ASP A 53 49.02 -17.69 8.48
CA ASP A 53 50.31 -18.30 8.81
C ASP A 53 50.24 -19.83 8.69
N LEU A 54 51.26 -20.41 8.06
CA LEU A 54 51.31 -21.82 7.66
C LEU A 54 52.08 -22.63 8.72
N GLY A 55 51.44 -22.88 9.86
CA GLY A 55 51.99 -23.70 10.94
C GLY A 55 51.73 -25.20 10.73
N GLU A 56 52.81 -25.99 10.63
CA GLU A 56 52.73 -27.45 10.54
C GLU A 56 52.38 -28.09 11.89
N GLU A 57 51.28 -28.85 11.95
CA GLU A 57 50.82 -29.56 13.15
C GLU A 57 51.64 -30.86 13.41
N PRO A 58 52.15 -31.09 14.64
CA PRO A 58 52.73 -32.37 15.01
C PRO A 58 51.66 -33.46 15.21
N LEU A 59 51.83 -34.56 14.48
CA LEU A 59 51.00 -35.77 14.55
C LEU A 59 51.01 -36.41 15.96
N GLU A 60 49.92 -36.28 16.71
CA GLU A 60 49.59 -37.13 17.86
C GLU A 60 48.13 -37.61 17.84
N LYS A 61 47.89 -38.81 18.37
CA LYS A 61 46.88 -39.73 17.80
C LYS A 61 45.70 -40.02 18.75
N ALA A 62 44.57 -39.33 18.58
CA ALA A 62 43.34 -39.58 19.35
C ALA A 62 42.07 -39.65 18.48
N ALA A 63 41.78 -40.84 17.93
CA ALA A 63 40.58 -41.09 17.13
C ALA A 63 39.30 -41.13 18.01
N ARG A 64 38.67 -39.97 18.24
CA ARG A 64 37.34 -39.91 18.86
C ARG A 64 36.27 -40.29 17.83
N ALA A 65 35.70 -41.49 17.98
CA ALA A 65 34.63 -41.97 17.11
C ALA A 65 33.43 -40.99 17.13
N ARG A 66 33.01 -40.52 15.94
CA ARG A 66 31.71 -39.85 15.78
C ARG A 66 30.61 -40.89 16.04
N PRO A 67 29.57 -40.60 16.85
CA PRO A 67 28.46 -41.52 17.00
C PRO A 67 27.77 -41.67 15.64
N VAL A 68 27.76 -42.90 15.12
CA VAL A 68 27.02 -43.25 13.91
C VAL A 68 25.55 -43.01 14.21
N LYS A 69 24.94 -42.01 13.57
CA LYS A 69 23.53 -41.69 13.79
C LYS A 69 22.70 -42.77 13.10
N ASP A 70 22.18 -43.72 13.89
CA ASP A 70 21.50 -44.90 13.37
C ASP A 70 20.42 -44.52 12.34
N PRO A 71 20.23 -45.31 11.27
CA PRO A 71 19.24 -45.04 10.24
C PRO A 71 17.79 -45.14 10.76
N ASN A 72 17.58 -45.56 12.01
CA ASN A 72 16.29 -45.51 12.66
C ASN A 72 16.08 -44.23 13.48
N THR A 73 17.15 -43.50 13.85
CA THR A 73 17.06 -42.21 14.54
C THR A 73 16.43 -41.14 13.67
N TYR A 74 16.78 -41.08 12.37
CA TYR A 74 16.10 -40.16 11.45
C TYR A 74 14.63 -40.56 11.18
N LYS A 75 14.31 -41.87 11.22
CA LYS A 75 12.93 -42.35 11.08
C LYS A 75 12.07 -41.97 12.29
N VAL A 76 12.61 -42.10 13.51
CA VAL A 76 11.91 -41.67 14.73
C VAL A 76 11.76 -40.15 14.77
N LEU A 77 12.79 -39.38 14.42
CA LEU A 77 12.67 -37.91 14.29
C LEU A 77 11.67 -37.50 13.22
N SER A 78 11.64 -38.18 12.07
CA SER A 78 10.66 -37.96 11.01
C SER A 78 9.25 -38.32 11.46
N LEU A 79 9.06 -39.45 12.16
CA LEU A 79 7.76 -39.85 12.70
C LEU A 79 7.26 -38.86 13.77
N MET A 80 8.14 -38.38 14.66
CA MET A 80 7.81 -37.36 15.65
C MET A 80 7.45 -36.02 15.00
N LEU A 81 8.16 -35.62 13.94
CA LEU A 81 7.83 -34.42 13.17
C LEU A 81 6.49 -34.57 12.44
N LEU A 82 6.24 -35.72 11.79
CA LEU A 82 4.97 -36.03 11.15
C LEU A 82 3.81 -36.09 12.14
N LEU A 83 4.04 -36.62 13.34
CA LEU A 83 3.05 -36.61 14.42
C LEU A 83 2.83 -35.20 14.99
N LEU A 84 3.85 -34.34 15.08
CA LEU A 84 3.67 -32.93 15.45
C LEU A 84 2.89 -32.14 14.40
N ILE A 85 3.05 -32.48 13.11
CA ILE A 85 2.30 -31.87 12.00
C ILE A 85 0.86 -32.42 11.95
N ALA A 86 0.65 -33.73 12.17
CA ALA A 86 -0.66 -34.37 12.14
C ALA A 86 -1.49 -34.17 13.44
N PHE A 87 -0.80 -33.99 14.57
CA PHE A 87 -1.38 -33.64 15.88
C PHE A 87 -1.26 -32.13 16.17
N CYS A 88 -0.99 -31.33 15.14
CA CYS A 88 -1.48 -29.97 15.08
C CYS A 88 -2.93 -30.05 14.57
N PRO A 89 -3.95 -30.11 15.44
CA PRO A 89 -5.26 -29.68 15.00
C PRO A 89 -5.09 -28.20 14.67
N PHE A 90 -4.93 -27.87 13.39
CA PHE A 90 -5.38 -26.58 12.89
C PHE A 90 -6.87 -26.55 13.26
N PRO A 91 -7.29 -25.81 14.31
CA PRO A 91 -8.69 -25.80 14.65
C PRO A 91 -9.34 -25.09 13.47
N SER A 92 -10.22 -25.80 12.75
CA SER A 92 -10.85 -25.32 11.53
C SER A 92 -11.33 -23.90 11.76
N LEU A 93 -10.59 -22.96 11.17
CA LEU A 93 -10.70 -21.55 11.52
C LEU A 93 -12.10 -21.09 11.11
N GLU A 94 -12.95 -20.75 12.08
CA GLU A 94 -14.28 -20.17 11.82
C GLU A 94 -14.11 -18.80 11.16
N LEU A 95 -13.91 -18.83 9.85
CA LEU A 95 -13.40 -17.71 9.05
C LEU A 95 -14.41 -16.58 8.86
N ARG A 96 -15.65 -16.71 9.36
CA ARG A 96 -16.67 -15.64 9.34
C ARG A 96 -16.64 -14.71 10.54
N VAL A 97 -15.94 -15.05 11.63
CA VAL A 97 -15.93 -14.25 12.87
C VAL A 97 -14.69 -13.34 12.99
N LYS A 98 -13.91 -13.20 11.90
CA LYS A 98 -12.63 -12.48 11.85
C LYS A 98 -12.52 -11.37 10.81
N SER A 99 -13.66 -10.86 10.33
CA SER A 99 -13.70 -9.84 9.26
C SER A 99 -14.48 -8.59 9.69
N CYS A 100 -13.98 -7.42 9.29
CA CYS A 100 -14.64 -6.13 9.42
C CYS A 100 -15.64 -5.79 8.31
N LYS A 101 -15.79 -6.65 7.30
CA LYS A 101 -16.74 -6.42 6.20
C LYS A 101 -18.16 -6.22 6.74
N GLY A 102 -18.73 -5.05 6.42
CA GLY A 102 -20.07 -4.64 6.84
C GLY A 102 -20.22 -4.16 8.29
N ARG A 103 -19.15 -4.10 9.09
CA ARG A 103 -19.16 -3.72 10.52
C ARG A 103 -18.08 -2.71 10.93
N CYS A 104 -17.50 -2.00 9.96
CA CYS A 104 -16.52 -0.94 10.25
C CYS A 104 -17.07 0.10 11.22
N PHE A 105 -16.26 0.47 12.20
CA PHE A 105 -16.57 1.41 13.27
C PHE A 105 -17.70 0.98 14.23
N GLU A 106 -18.24 -0.23 14.10
CA GLU A 106 -19.24 -0.78 15.00
C GLU A 106 -18.59 -1.51 16.19
N ARG A 107 -19.11 -1.26 17.40
CA ARG A 107 -18.68 -1.97 18.61
C ARG A 107 -19.38 -3.33 18.72
N THR A 108 -18.94 -4.30 17.92
CA THR A 108 -19.41 -5.69 18.02
C THR A 108 -18.69 -6.46 19.11
N PHE A 109 -19.43 -7.23 19.91
CA PHE A 109 -18.87 -8.25 20.79
C PHE A 109 -18.49 -9.48 19.96
N GLY A 110 -17.19 -9.71 19.79
CA GLY A 110 -16.62 -10.80 18.98
C GLY A 110 -15.14 -11.00 19.31
N ASN A 111 -14.50 -11.97 18.64
CA ASN A 111 -13.10 -12.33 18.91
C ASN A 111 -12.10 -11.23 18.48
N CYS A 112 -12.47 -10.41 17.49
CA CYS A 112 -11.73 -9.23 17.07
C CYS A 112 -12.67 -8.03 16.87
N ARG A 113 -12.09 -6.83 16.81
CA ARG A 113 -12.81 -5.55 16.77
C ARG A 113 -12.55 -4.76 15.48
N CYS A 114 -13.47 -3.85 15.18
CA CYS A 114 -13.47 -3.04 13.96
C CYS A 114 -13.71 -1.54 14.23
N ASP A 115 -13.64 -1.13 15.50
CA ASP A 115 -13.70 0.26 15.92
C ASP A 115 -12.30 0.81 16.22
N VAL A 116 -12.13 2.13 16.15
CA VAL A 116 -10.82 2.81 16.19
C VAL A 116 -9.95 2.41 17.40
N ALA A 117 -10.57 2.11 18.55
CA ALA A 117 -9.87 1.65 19.76
C ALA A 117 -9.22 0.26 19.64
N CYS A 118 -9.51 -0.52 18.58
CA CYS A 118 -8.91 -1.85 18.40
C CYS A 118 -7.40 -1.80 18.19
N VAL A 119 -6.89 -0.68 17.66
CA VAL A 119 -5.47 -0.45 17.37
C VAL A 119 -4.68 -0.33 18.68
N GLU A 120 -5.17 0.50 19.61
CA GLU A 120 -4.57 0.66 20.95
C GLU A 120 -4.66 -0.63 21.79
N LEU A 121 -5.73 -1.41 21.59
CA LEU A 121 -5.96 -2.68 22.30
C LEU A 121 -5.29 -3.89 21.64
N GLY A 122 -4.66 -3.73 20.48
CA GLY A 122 -4.03 -4.82 19.72
C GLY A 122 -4.98 -5.95 19.30
N ASN A 123 -6.29 -5.69 19.17
CA ASN A 123 -7.33 -6.70 18.93
C ASN A 123 -8.21 -6.42 17.70
N CYS A 124 -7.70 -5.64 16.74
CA CYS A 124 -8.35 -5.48 15.44
C CYS A 124 -8.53 -6.81 14.71
N CYS A 125 -9.56 -6.90 13.87
CA CYS A 125 -9.61 -7.95 12.85
C CYS A 125 -8.50 -7.73 11.82
N LEU A 126 -8.05 -8.82 11.17
CA LEU A 126 -6.90 -8.80 10.27
C LEU A 126 -7.10 -7.89 9.06
N ASP A 127 -8.34 -7.71 8.63
CA ASP A 127 -8.77 -6.91 7.49
C ASP A 127 -9.21 -5.48 7.87
N TYR A 128 -9.06 -5.06 9.13
CA TYR A 128 -9.53 -3.75 9.61
C TYR A 128 -8.93 -2.58 8.80
N GLN A 129 -7.63 -2.64 8.52
CA GLN A 129 -6.94 -1.59 7.77
C GLN A 129 -7.49 -1.47 6.33
N GLU A 130 -7.49 -2.59 5.60
CA GLU A 130 -7.92 -2.66 4.19
C GLU A 130 -9.43 -2.39 4.02
N THR A 131 -10.25 -2.78 5.00
CA THR A 131 -11.72 -2.69 4.91
C THR A 131 -12.27 -1.38 5.44
N CYS A 132 -11.64 -0.76 6.43
CA CYS A 132 -12.21 0.40 7.15
C CYS A 132 -11.40 1.69 7.02
N ILE A 133 -10.07 1.62 6.81
CA ILE A 133 -9.18 2.80 6.83
C ILE A 133 -8.67 3.15 5.43
N GLU A 134 -8.28 2.14 4.66
CA GLU A 134 -7.80 2.33 3.28
C GLU A 134 -8.83 3.00 2.35
N PRO A 135 -10.16 2.73 2.44
CA PRO A 135 -11.19 3.42 1.66
C PRO A 135 -11.21 4.95 1.82
N GLU A 136 -10.72 5.50 2.92
CA GLU A 136 -10.59 6.95 3.15
C GLU A 136 -9.48 7.59 2.28
N HIS A 137 -8.62 6.77 1.65
CA HIS A 137 -7.39 7.18 0.96
C HIS A 137 -7.26 6.69 -0.49
N ILE A 138 -8.13 5.77 -0.94
CA ILE A 138 -8.08 5.17 -2.30
C ILE A 138 -9.32 5.48 -3.14
N TRP A 139 -9.10 5.58 -4.46
CA TRP A 139 -10.14 5.84 -5.47
C TRP A 139 -10.61 4.56 -6.20
N THR A 140 -10.31 3.39 -5.64
CA THR A 140 -10.49 2.08 -6.29
C THR A 140 -11.21 1.07 -5.39
N CYS A 141 -12.01 0.23 -6.04
CA CYS A 141 -12.54 -1.00 -5.46
C CYS A 141 -11.52 -2.13 -5.51
N SER A 142 -11.64 -3.03 -4.53
CA SER A 142 -11.01 -4.35 -4.50
C SER A 142 -12.10 -5.42 -4.32
N LYS A 143 -11.78 -6.69 -4.55
CA LYS A 143 -12.73 -7.81 -4.34
C LYS A 143 -13.27 -7.88 -2.90
N PHE A 144 -12.52 -7.36 -1.93
CA PHE A 144 -12.95 -7.29 -0.53
C PHE A 144 -13.99 -6.18 -0.30
N ARG A 145 -13.84 -5.03 -0.99
CA ARG A 145 -14.76 -3.87 -0.92
C ARG A 145 -16.08 -4.05 -1.68
N CYS A 146 -16.18 -4.97 -2.64
CA CYS A 146 -17.44 -5.18 -3.39
C CYS A 146 -18.60 -5.58 -2.46
N GLY A 147 -19.71 -4.83 -2.50
CA GLY A 147 -20.83 -5.02 -1.56
C GLY A 147 -20.46 -4.64 -0.13
N GLU A 148 -19.60 -3.63 0.06
CA GLU A 148 -19.35 -3.03 1.36
C GLU A 148 -20.58 -2.25 1.87
N LYS A 149 -20.69 -2.13 3.18
CA LYS A 149 -21.60 -1.16 3.79
C LYS A 149 -21.01 0.23 3.59
N ARG A 150 -21.79 1.18 3.07
CA ARG A 150 -21.32 2.56 2.79
C ARG A 150 -20.56 3.15 3.98
N LEU A 151 -19.35 3.63 3.71
CA LEU A 151 -18.52 4.36 4.66
C LEU A 151 -18.67 5.86 4.36
N SER A 152 -19.07 6.65 5.35
CA SER A 152 -19.24 8.11 5.17
C SER A 152 -17.95 8.89 4.94
N ARG A 153 -16.79 8.21 5.01
CA ARG A 153 -15.45 8.76 4.85
C ARG A 153 -14.70 8.22 3.62
N SER A 154 -15.27 7.27 2.89
CA SER A 154 -14.63 6.77 1.67
C SER A 154 -14.69 7.80 0.55
N LEU A 155 -13.63 7.91 -0.25
CA LEU A 155 -13.55 8.84 -1.39
C LEU A 155 -14.50 8.47 -2.53
N CYS A 156 -14.80 7.18 -2.65
CA CYS A 156 -15.79 6.60 -3.57
C CYS A 156 -16.32 5.28 -2.98
N SER A 157 -17.53 4.89 -3.36
CA SER A 157 -18.21 3.69 -2.84
C SER A 157 -17.99 2.45 -3.71
N CYS A 158 -17.97 1.28 -3.07
CA CYS A 158 -18.05 -0.05 -3.70
C CYS A 158 -19.31 -0.83 -3.26
N SER A 159 -20.28 -0.15 -2.65
CA SER A 159 -21.57 -0.69 -2.26
C SER A 159 -22.50 -0.94 -3.46
N ASP A 160 -23.49 -1.81 -3.30
CA ASP A 160 -24.38 -2.21 -4.40
C ASP A 160 -25.27 -1.06 -4.93
N ASP A 161 -25.49 -0.04 -4.08
CA ASP A 161 -26.25 1.19 -4.33
C ASP A 161 -25.36 2.38 -4.77
N CYS A 162 -24.07 2.17 -5.07
CA CYS A 162 -23.20 3.28 -5.53
C CYS A 162 -23.65 3.88 -6.87
N GLN A 163 -24.33 3.10 -7.73
CA GLN A 163 -24.81 3.58 -9.04
C GLN A 163 -26.04 4.47 -8.93
N GLU A 164 -26.92 4.22 -7.95
CA GLU A 164 -28.08 5.08 -7.67
C GLU A 164 -27.64 6.44 -7.13
N HIS A 165 -26.57 6.45 -6.33
CA HIS A 165 -25.97 7.65 -5.74
C HIS A 165 -24.95 8.37 -6.64
N GLY A 166 -24.48 7.73 -7.72
CA GLY A 166 -23.52 8.31 -8.67
C GLY A 166 -22.09 8.44 -8.15
N ASP A 167 -21.69 7.65 -7.13
CA ASP A 167 -20.41 7.78 -6.41
C ASP A 167 -19.55 6.50 -6.41
N CYS A 168 -19.80 5.58 -7.35
CA CYS A 168 -18.97 4.40 -7.53
C CYS A 168 -17.49 4.76 -7.81
N CYS A 169 -16.56 3.98 -7.29
CA CYS A 169 -15.17 4.04 -7.74
C CYS A 169 -15.04 3.67 -9.23
N ILE A 170 -14.05 4.25 -9.91
CA ILE A 170 -13.90 4.14 -11.39
C ILE A 170 -13.80 2.69 -11.90
N ASN A 171 -13.24 1.78 -11.09
CA ASN A 171 -13.09 0.37 -11.40
C ASN A 171 -14.16 -0.55 -10.77
N TYR A 172 -15.27 0.01 -10.26
CA TYR A 172 -16.36 -0.78 -9.65
C TYR A 172 -16.92 -1.83 -10.61
N SER A 173 -17.26 -1.43 -11.85
CA SER A 173 -17.76 -2.33 -12.89
C SER A 173 -16.84 -3.54 -13.12
N PRO A 174 -15.55 -3.37 -13.50
CA PRO A 174 -14.69 -4.51 -13.75
C PRO A 174 -14.39 -5.34 -12.49
N VAL A 175 -14.19 -4.72 -11.32
CA VAL A 175 -13.81 -5.45 -10.10
C VAL A 175 -14.98 -6.17 -9.43
N CYS A 176 -16.18 -5.58 -9.43
CA CYS A 176 -17.32 -6.08 -8.66
C CYS A 176 -18.43 -6.72 -9.52
N ARG A 177 -18.54 -6.36 -10.81
CA ARG A 177 -19.49 -7.00 -11.74
C ARG A 177 -18.85 -8.03 -12.67
N GLY A 178 -17.52 -8.02 -12.80
CA GLY A 178 -16.81 -8.86 -13.76
C GLY A 178 -17.01 -8.40 -15.20
N GLU A 179 -17.34 -7.12 -15.39
CA GLU A 179 -17.23 -6.44 -16.68
C GLU A 179 -15.74 -6.34 -17.07
N LYS A 180 -15.43 -6.10 -18.35
CA LYS A 180 -14.04 -5.83 -18.74
C LYS A 180 -13.66 -4.40 -18.38
N SER A 181 -12.40 -4.17 -18.03
CA SER A 181 -11.85 -2.82 -18.08
C SER A 181 -11.47 -2.47 -19.52
N TRP A 182 -11.42 -1.18 -19.85
CA TRP A 182 -11.11 -0.68 -21.20
C TRP A 182 -9.81 -1.27 -21.80
N VAL A 183 -8.80 -1.54 -20.96
CA VAL A 183 -7.51 -2.14 -21.37
C VAL A 183 -7.57 -3.66 -21.58
N GLU A 184 -8.67 -4.32 -21.24
CA GLU A 184 -8.93 -5.76 -21.46
C GLU A 184 -9.91 -6.01 -22.63
N GLU A 185 -10.40 -4.93 -23.24
CA GLU A 185 -11.20 -4.96 -24.46
C GLU A 185 -10.29 -5.10 -25.69
N THR A 186 -10.85 -5.61 -26.79
CA THR A 186 -10.10 -5.76 -28.05
C THR A 186 -10.08 -4.44 -28.80
N CYS A 187 -8.97 -4.10 -29.43
CA CYS A 187 -8.87 -2.90 -30.29
C CYS A 187 -9.93 -2.93 -31.41
N GLU A 188 -10.78 -1.90 -31.46
CA GLU A 188 -11.88 -1.74 -32.41
C GLU A 188 -11.77 -0.42 -33.19
N SER A 189 -12.10 -0.45 -34.49
CA SER A 189 -12.04 0.73 -35.36
C SER A 189 -13.28 1.61 -35.23
N ILE A 190 -13.15 2.75 -34.54
CA ILE A 190 -14.23 3.74 -34.40
C ILE A 190 -14.31 4.61 -35.67
N ASN A 191 -15.11 4.17 -36.65
CA ASN A 191 -15.32 4.91 -37.91
C ASN A 191 -16.41 6.00 -37.79
N GLU A 192 -17.38 5.83 -36.90
CA GLU A 192 -18.46 6.78 -36.62
C GLU A 192 -18.52 7.02 -35.10
N PRO A 193 -18.54 8.29 -34.64
CA PRO A 193 -18.44 8.60 -33.21
C PRO A 193 -19.75 8.33 -32.45
N GLN A 194 -19.68 7.50 -31.42
CA GLN A 194 -20.83 7.17 -30.56
C GLN A 194 -21.04 8.24 -29.47
N CYS A 195 -21.46 9.44 -29.88
CA CYS A 195 -21.66 10.58 -28.99
C CYS A 195 -23.10 10.68 -28.43
N PRO A 196 -23.29 11.07 -27.16
CA PRO A 196 -24.61 11.36 -26.61
C PRO A 196 -25.17 12.69 -27.16
N SER A 197 -26.47 12.94 -26.95
CA SER A 197 -27.12 14.17 -27.39
C SER A 197 -26.45 15.43 -26.82
N GLY A 198 -26.28 16.45 -27.67
CA GLY A 198 -25.53 17.67 -27.36
C GLY A 198 -24.06 17.64 -27.78
N PHE A 199 -23.50 16.48 -28.15
CA PHE A 199 -22.15 16.33 -28.69
C PHE A 199 -22.19 16.03 -30.20
N GLU A 200 -22.58 17.01 -31.01
CA GLU A 200 -22.55 16.90 -32.49
C GLU A 200 -21.12 16.82 -33.04
N THR A 201 -20.14 17.32 -32.29
CA THR A 201 -18.70 17.20 -32.57
C THR A 201 -18.00 16.54 -31.38
N PRO A 202 -17.14 15.52 -31.60
CA PRO A 202 -16.44 14.86 -30.50
C PRO A 202 -15.47 15.82 -29.80
N PRO A 203 -15.41 15.82 -28.45
CA PRO A 203 -14.49 16.66 -27.70
C PRO A 203 -13.05 16.16 -27.83
N THR A 204 -12.08 17.08 -27.81
CA THR A 204 -10.64 16.75 -27.80
C THR A 204 -10.06 16.93 -26.41
N LEU A 205 -9.47 15.87 -25.84
CA LEU A 205 -8.76 15.90 -24.57
C LEU A 205 -7.24 15.93 -24.81
N LEU A 206 -6.58 17.02 -24.42
CA LEU A 206 -5.11 17.09 -24.44
C LEU A 206 -4.55 16.54 -23.12
N PHE A 207 -4.03 15.31 -23.16
CA PHE A 207 -3.38 14.68 -22.01
C PHE A 207 -1.85 14.84 -22.14
N SER A 208 -1.22 15.56 -21.21
CA SER A 208 0.21 15.84 -21.24
C SER A 208 0.93 15.20 -20.06
N LEU A 209 1.98 14.41 -20.37
CA LEU A 209 2.90 13.83 -19.39
C LEU A 209 4.22 14.58 -19.47
N ASP A 210 4.50 15.43 -18.48
CA ASP A 210 5.73 16.24 -18.48
C ASP A 210 6.99 15.36 -18.41
N GLY A 211 8.03 15.75 -19.15
CA GLY A 211 9.28 15.01 -19.26
C GLY A 211 9.19 13.61 -19.90
N PHE A 212 8.02 13.16 -20.39
CA PHE A 212 7.86 11.82 -20.94
C PHE A 212 8.55 11.69 -22.31
N ARG A 213 9.72 11.04 -22.32
CA ARG A 213 10.54 10.83 -23.53
C ARG A 213 9.99 9.68 -24.36
N ALA A 214 10.00 9.81 -25.68
CA ALA A 214 9.55 8.75 -26.60
C ALA A 214 10.25 7.39 -26.38
N GLU A 215 11.53 7.42 -26.00
CA GLU A 215 12.33 6.21 -25.71
C GLU A 215 11.82 5.42 -24.48
N TYR A 216 11.00 6.03 -23.62
CA TYR A 216 10.35 5.31 -22.52
C TYR A 216 9.33 4.29 -23.03
N LEU A 217 8.56 4.62 -24.08
CA LEU A 217 7.69 3.64 -24.74
C LEU A 217 8.52 2.57 -25.45
N HIS A 218 9.56 2.94 -26.20
CA HIS A 218 10.39 1.96 -26.91
C HIS A 218 11.11 0.95 -26.00
N THR A 219 11.47 1.34 -24.77
CA THR A 219 12.24 0.49 -23.85
C THR A 219 11.36 -0.23 -22.82
N TRP A 220 10.24 0.38 -22.41
CA TRP A 220 9.42 -0.06 -21.28
C TRP A 220 7.94 -0.28 -21.65
N VAL A 221 7.64 -0.55 -22.93
CA VAL A 221 6.27 -0.78 -23.45
C VAL A 221 5.48 -1.77 -22.58
N ASP A 222 6.10 -2.90 -22.23
CA ASP A 222 5.47 -3.99 -21.44
C ASP A 222 5.04 -3.55 -20.02
N PHE A 223 5.56 -2.43 -19.52
CA PHE A 223 5.19 -1.86 -18.22
C PHE A 223 4.06 -0.82 -18.33
N PHE A 224 3.83 -0.25 -19.52
CA PHE A 224 2.84 0.80 -19.76
C PHE A 224 1.63 0.27 -20.53
N LEU A 225 0.97 -0.79 -20.02
CA LEU A 225 -0.17 -1.45 -20.67
C LEU A 225 -1.27 -0.49 -21.17
N LEU A 226 -1.52 0.63 -20.48
CA LEU A 226 -2.50 1.66 -20.87
C LEU A 226 -2.06 2.59 -22.02
N LEU A 227 -0.80 2.53 -22.46
CA LEU A 227 -0.21 3.37 -23.51
C LEU A 227 0.37 2.52 -24.67
N ALA A 228 0.13 1.21 -24.67
CA ALA A 228 0.94 0.22 -25.39
C ALA A 228 0.17 -0.64 -26.42
N ASP A 229 -1.11 -0.34 -26.68
CA ASP A 229 -1.99 -1.01 -27.65
C ASP A 229 -2.39 -0.04 -28.78
#